data_AF-A0AA89C1E6-F1
#
_entry.id   AF-A0AA89C1E6-F1
#
_cell.length_a   1.000
_cell.length_b   1.000
_cell.length_c   1.000
_cell.angle_alpha   90.00
_cell.angle_beta   90.00
_cell.angle_gamma   90.00
#
_symmetry.space_group_name_H-M   'P 1'
#
loop_
_entity.id
_entity.type
_entity.pdbx_description
1 polymer ?
#
loop_
_entity_poly.entity_id
_entity_poly.type
_entity_poly.pdbx_seq_one_letter_code
_entity_poly.pdbx_strand_id
1 'polypeptide(L)'
;MVNASQESCAVLGFQKETLLKLIGEYLFEFIKKFGYDEIIRNLAHNILEFIQNLDFIQCYFKEEYQDIITPSFHCDEDSVSDRMVLHYFSHRPGYHSMVEGFVTNAAKCLYKMDLNIDVISITSESVSSDNGFREHVVFNIIAKRILETMDDSPPTFVAQTKKHGERQILKDDVDAVRRKLEQIKRELGEEALPVNKFRSARAKWKAIAKISLLSRGFVPNYPDAISINPRMFIEVFPYHVIFDSTMNVHQSGIKIQQLMPSIRNRSADLKDFFKLKFPRFTDLSFENMKKFIMTPIILELRRERMSKEWTRRPPLMIKGKYR
;
A
#
# COMPACT_ATOMS: atom_id res chain seq x y z
N MET A 1 -15.46 8.28 24.32
CA MET A 1 -14.16 7.59 24.21
C MET A 1 -13.00 8.40 24.80
N VAL A 2 -12.81 9.69 24.45
CA VAL A 2 -11.71 10.52 25.00
C VAL A 2 -11.72 10.58 26.54
N ASN A 3 -12.89 10.80 27.15
CA ASN A 3 -13.00 10.84 28.62
C ASN A 3 -12.72 9.46 29.24
N ALA A 4 -13.22 8.39 28.63
CA ALA A 4 -12.99 7.02 29.10
C ALA A 4 -11.51 6.62 29.04
N SER A 5 -10.76 7.06 28.02
CA SER A 5 -9.32 6.81 27.95
C SER A 5 -8.53 7.66 28.96
N GLN A 6 -8.93 8.90 29.22
CA GLN A 6 -8.33 9.72 30.29
C GLN A 6 -8.60 9.15 31.68
N GLU A 7 -9.83 8.71 31.96
CA GLU A 7 -10.20 8.06 33.22
C GLU A 7 -9.47 6.73 33.41
N SER A 8 -9.37 5.92 32.35
CA SER A 8 -8.62 4.65 32.39
C SER A 8 -7.13 4.88 32.64
N CYS A 9 -6.53 5.94 32.07
CA CYS A 9 -5.15 6.35 32.38
C CYS A 9 -4.97 6.74 33.84
N ALA A 10 -5.93 7.47 34.42
CA ALA A 10 -5.88 7.88 35.82
C ALA A 10 -5.98 6.68 36.78
N VAL A 11 -6.76 5.65 36.42
CA VAL A 11 -6.93 4.43 37.22
C VAL A 11 -5.74 3.47 37.07
N LEU A 12 -5.18 3.34 35.86
CA LEU A 12 -4.12 2.36 35.56
C LEU A 12 -2.69 2.91 35.72
N GLY A 13 -2.52 4.24 35.85
CA GLY A 13 -1.21 4.87 35.98
C GLY A 13 -0.36 4.87 34.70
N PHE A 14 -0.95 4.57 33.55
CA PHE A 14 -0.26 4.59 32.25
C PHE A 14 -0.30 5.98 31.59
N GLN A 15 0.76 6.31 30.84
CA GLN A 15 0.72 7.41 29.89
C GLN A 15 -0.34 7.14 28.81
N LYS A 16 -1.03 8.19 28.37
CA LYS A 16 -2.14 8.13 27.41
C LYS A 16 -1.69 7.51 26.09
N GLU A 17 -0.49 7.84 25.65
CA GLU A 17 0.14 7.36 24.42
C GLU A 17 0.34 5.84 24.49
N THR A 18 0.85 5.32 25.61
CA THR A 18 1.07 3.89 25.83
C THR A 18 -0.25 3.11 25.83
N LEU A 19 -1.27 3.64 26.52
CA LEU A 19 -2.60 3.01 26.53
C LEU A 19 -3.22 2.96 25.14
N LEU A 20 -3.13 4.05 24.37
CA LEU A 20 -3.67 4.10 23.02
C LEU A 20 -2.95 3.13 22.07
N LYS A 21 -1.63 2.98 22.19
CA LYS A 21 -0.87 1.96 21.44
C LYS A 21 -1.40 0.56 21.73
N LEU A 22 -1.54 0.19 23.01
CA LEU A 22 -2.06 -1.12 23.41
C LEU A 22 -3.50 -1.37 22.89
N ILE A 23 -4.35 -0.34 22.91
CA ILE A 23 -5.70 -0.44 22.33
C ILE A 23 -5.63 -0.70 20.82
N GLY A 24 -4.70 -0.04 20.11
CA GLY A 24 -4.47 -0.26 18.69
C GLY A 24 -4.01 -1.69 18.36
N GLU A 25 -3.08 -2.23 19.16
CA GLU A 25 -2.63 -3.62 19.03
C GLU A 25 -3.79 -4.61 19.26
N TYR A 26 -4.57 -4.39 20.33
CA TYR A 26 -5.74 -5.22 20.65
C TYR A 26 -6.82 -5.13 19.58
N LEU A 27 -7.06 -3.95 19.01
CA LEU A 27 -8.03 -3.75 17.94
C LEU A 27 -7.72 -4.62 16.72
N PHE A 28 -6.44 -4.73 16.34
CA PHE A 28 -6.04 -5.60 15.23
C PHE A 28 -6.32 -7.08 15.52
N GLU A 29 -5.96 -7.55 16.72
CA GLU A 29 -6.26 -8.93 17.15
C GLU A 29 -7.77 -9.20 17.25
N PHE A 30 -8.54 -8.20 17.68
CA PHE A 30 -9.99 -8.29 17.76
C PHE A 30 -10.62 -8.46 16.37
N ILE A 31 -10.23 -7.63 15.39
CA ILE A 31 -10.73 -7.73 14.01
C ILE A 31 -10.40 -9.09 13.40
N LYS A 32 -9.19 -9.60 13.67
CA LYS A 32 -8.77 -10.93 13.25
C LYS A 32 -9.65 -12.04 13.84
N LYS A 33 -9.97 -11.98 15.14
CA LYS A 33 -10.85 -12.95 15.82
C LYS A 33 -12.30 -12.89 15.34
N PHE A 34 -12.77 -11.73 14.88
CA PHE A 34 -14.13 -11.53 14.36
C PHE A 34 -14.35 -12.07 12.95
N GLY A 35 -13.42 -12.86 12.40
CA GLY A 35 -13.59 -13.56 11.11
C GLY A 35 -13.05 -12.79 9.91
N TYR A 36 -12.45 -11.62 10.10
CA TYR A 36 -11.82 -10.85 9.01
C TYR A 36 -10.37 -11.26 8.73
N ASP A 37 -9.84 -12.29 9.41
CA ASP A 37 -8.46 -12.78 9.23
C ASP A 37 -8.15 -13.15 7.77
N GLU A 38 -9.06 -13.83 7.07
CA GLU A 38 -8.87 -14.21 5.67
C GLU A 38 -8.86 -12.99 4.74
N ILE A 39 -9.77 -12.02 4.98
CA ILE A 39 -9.83 -10.76 4.22
C ILE A 39 -8.54 -9.95 4.43
N ILE A 40 -8.08 -9.85 5.68
CA ILE A 40 -6.87 -9.11 6.03
C ILE A 40 -5.62 -9.75 5.42
N ARG A 41 -5.49 -11.08 5.46
CA ARG A 41 -4.36 -11.80 4.84
C ARG A 41 -4.34 -11.67 3.32
N ASN A 42 -5.51 -11.65 2.69
CA ASN A 42 -5.63 -11.54 1.24
C ASN A 42 -5.66 -10.08 0.74
N LEU A 43 -5.65 -9.09 1.65
CA LEU A 43 -5.73 -7.69 1.28
C LEU A 43 -4.46 -7.18 0.57
N ALA A 44 -3.30 -7.72 0.96
CA ALA A 44 -2.02 -7.18 0.55
C ALA A 44 -0.87 -8.18 0.76
N HIS A 45 0.13 -8.14 -0.13
CA HIS A 45 1.31 -8.99 -0.06
C HIS A 45 2.42 -8.44 0.83
N ASN A 46 2.39 -7.13 1.11
CA ASN A 46 3.33 -6.44 1.98
C ASN A 46 2.63 -5.36 2.81
N ILE A 47 3.32 -4.83 3.82
CA ILE A 47 2.73 -3.87 4.76
C ILE A 47 2.37 -2.51 4.10
N LEU A 48 3.09 -2.11 3.05
CA LEU A 48 2.83 -0.86 2.34
C LEU A 48 1.49 -0.95 1.60
N GLU A 49 1.29 -2.03 0.84
CA GLU A 49 0.02 -2.35 0.20
C GLU A 49 -1.10 -2.48 1.23
N PHE A 50 -0.83 -3.10 2.39
CA PHE A 50 -1.81 -3.23 3.46
C PHE A 50 -2.31 -1.85 3.92
N ILE A 51 -1.39 -0.94 4.25
CA ILE A 51 -1.70 0.42 4.69
C ILE A 51 -2.45 1.18 3.58
N GLN A 52 -1.98 1.11 2.33
CA GLN A 52 -2.63 1.75 1.19
C GLN A 52 -4.04 1.19 0.88
N ASN A 53 -4.30 -0.05 1.32
CA ASN A 53 -5.58 -0.73 1.14
C ASN A 53 -6.54 -0.60 2.34
N LEU A 54 -6.10 -0.03 3.47
CA LEU A 54 -6.98 0.21 4.62
C LEU A 54 -8.20 1.07 4.25
N ASP A 55 -7.99 2.10 3.44
CA ASP A 55 -9.08 2.97 2.94
C ASP A 55 -10.11 2.19 2.12
N PHE A 56 -9.73 1.13 1.41
CA PHE A 56 -10.68 0.29 0.68
C PHE A 56 -11.55 -0.54 1.61
N ILE A 57 -10.99 -1.11 2.69
CA ILE A 57 -11.76 -1.84 3.70
C ILE A 57 -12.78 -0.91 4.36
N GLN A 58 -12.35 0.30 4.69
CA GLN A 58 -13.25 1.28 5.31
C GLN A 58 -14.46 1.63 4.44
N CYS A 59 -14.30 1.62 3.12
CA CYS A 59 -15.43 1.81 2.21
C CYS A 59 -16.47 0.69 2.34
N TYR A 60 -16.03 -0.55 2.59
CA TYR A 60 -16.94 -1.67 2.85
C TYR A 60 -17.72 -1.45 4.15
N PHE A 61 -17.04 -1.02 5.22
CA PHE A 61 -17.72 -0.69 6.48
C PHE A 61 -18.69 0.50 6.36
N LYS A 62 -18.41 1.47 5.49
CA LYS A 62 -19.34 2.58 5.21
C LYS A 62 -20.60 2.16 4.47
N GLU A 63 -20.58 1.02 3.77
CA GLU A 63 -21.80 0.44 3.19
C GLU A 63 -22.71 -0.11 4.28
N GLU A 64 -22.15 -0.79 5.29
CA GLU A 64 -22.90 -1.33 6.43
C GLU A 64 -23.30 -0.27 7.46
N TYR A 65 -22.46 0.75 7.68
CA TYR A 65 -22.65 1.78 8.71
C TYR A 65 -22.53 3.19 8.11
N GLN A 66 -23.68 3.82 7.85
CA GLN A 66 -23.75 5.04 7.03
C GLN A 66 -23.12 6.30 7.66
N ASP A 67 -23.00 6.35 9.00
CA ASP A 67 -22.55 7.55 9.74
C ASP A 67 -21.11 7.44 10.29
N ILE A 68 -20.34 6.42 9.89
CA ILE A 68 -18.96 6.26 10.39
C ILE A 68 -18.01 7.22 9.65
N ILE A 69 -17.47 8.18 10.41
CA ILE A 69 -16.31 8.96 9.98
C ILE A 69 -15.06 8.10 10.19
N THR A 70 -14.47 7.64 9.08
CA THR A 70 -13.24 6.85 9.09
C THR A 70 -12.02 7.74 8.83
N PRO A 71 -10.85 7.43 9.42
CA PRO A 71 -9.62 8.11 9.08
C PRO A 71 -9.09 7.68 7.70
N SER A 72 -8.27 8.49 7.05
CA SER A 72 -7.66 8.14 5.76
C SER A 72 -6.16 7.89 5.90
N PHE A 73 -5.66 6.91 5.15
CA PHE A 73 -4.26 6.47 5.17
C PHE A 73 -3.64 6.59 3.77
N HIS A 74 -2.48 7.23 3.69
CA HIS A 74 -1.73 7.38 2.45
C HIS A 74 -0.23 7.21 2.67
N CYS A 75 0.48 6.66 1.68
CA CYS A 75 1.94 6.59 1.69
C CYS A 75 2.49 7.27 0.44
N ASP A 76 3.57 8.04 0.61
CA ASP A 76 4.27 8.73 -0.49
C ASP A 76 4.71 7.76 -1.60
N GLU A 77 4.84 8.24 -2.84
CA GLU A 77 5.19 7.42 -4.00
C GLU A 77 6.58 6.75 -3.88
N ASP A 78 7.51 7.41 -3.20
CA ASP A 78 8.85 6.90 -2.92
C ASP A 78 8.88 5.87 -1.79
N SER A 79 7.73 5.62 -1.15
CA SER A 79 7.62 4.64 -0.07
C SER A 79 7.82 3.22 -0.60
N VAL A 80 8.67 2.49 0.11
CA VAL A 80 8.93 1.07 -0.09
C VAL A 80 8.51 0.30 1.17
N SER A 81 8.30 -1.01 1.06
CA SER A 81 7.76 -1.81 2.17
C SER A 81 8.60 -1.74 3.46
N ASP A 82 9.86 -1.35 3.38
CA ASP A 82 10.81 -1.29 4.48
C ASP A 82 11.14 0.14 4.96
N ARG A 83 10.77 1.17 4.18
CA ARG A 83 10.86 2.60 4.49
C ARG A 83 9.70 3.34 3.84
N MET A 84 8.79 3.86 4.65
CA MET A 84 7.61 4.55 4.15
C MET A 84 7.29 5.79 4.98
N VAL A 85 6.73 6.78 4.31
CA VAL A 85 6.16 7.97 4.94
C VAL A 85 4.66 7.83 4.89
N LEU A 86 4.02 7.70 6.05
CA LEU A 86 2.58 7.51 6.17
C LEU A 86 1.90 8.82 6.58
N HIS A 87 0.97 9.27 5.76
CA HIS A 87 0.06 10.39 6.01
C HIS A 87 -1.26 9.86 6.57
N TYR A 88 -1.59 10.26 7.79
CA TYR A 88 -2.82 9.92 8.47
C TYR A 88 -3.70 11.15 8.62
N PHE A 89 -4.94 11.06 8.16
CA PHE A 89 -5.92 12.14 8.28
C PHE A 89 -7.11 11.70 9.13
N SER A 90 -7.50 12.49 10.13
CA SER A 90 -8.61 12.17 11.01
C SER A 90 -9.37 13.41 11.47
N HIS A 91 -10.69 13.31 11.55
CA HIS A 91 -11.54 14.32 12.19
C HIS A 91 -11.54 14.19 13.73
N ARG A 92 -10.94 13.11 14.26
CA ARG A 92 -10.78 12.85 15.69
C ARG A 92 -9.30 13.04 16.06
N PRO A 93 -8.93 14.16 16.68
CA PRO A 93 -7.55 14.45 17.05
C PRO A 93 -7.07 13.60 18.23
N GLY A 94 -5.76 13.36 18.31
CA GLY A 94 -5.11 12.68 19.44
C GLY A 94 -5.28 11.16 19.46
N TYR A 95 -5.63 10.54 18.33
CA TYR A 95 -5.73 9.08 18.18
C TYR A 95 -4.60 8.47 17.33
N HIS A 96 -3.61 9.28 16.92
CA HIS A 96 -2.49 8.81 16.10
C HIS A 96 -1.65 7.72 16.80
N SER A 97 -1.52 7.73 18.13
CA SER A 97 -0.84 6.65 18.88
C SER A 97 -1.55 5.29 18.78
N MET A 98 -2.87 5.28 18.55
CA MET A 98 -3.61 4.03 18.31
C MET A 98 -3.26 3.44 16.94
N VAL A 99 -3.11 4.30 15.93
CA VAL A 99 -2.66 3.90 14.59
C VAL A 99 -1.27 3.27 14.66
N GLU A 100 -0.37 3.86 15.44
CA GLU A 100 0.98 3.34 15.65
C GLU A 100 0.97 1.89 16.16
N GLY A 101 0.20 1.61 17.21
CA GLY A 101 0.04 0.25 17.75
C GLY A 101 -0.62 -0.70 16.74
N PHE A 102 -1.66 -0.23 16.04
CA PHE A 102 -2.35 -1.02 15.02
C PHE A 102 -1.43 -1.46 13.88
N VAL A 103 -0.68 -0.52 13.29
CA VAL A 103 0.25 -0.79 12.18
C VAL A 103 1.42 -1.67 12.65
N THR A 104 1.94 -1.41 13.85
CA THR A 104 3.02 -2.21 14.44
C THR A 104 2.58 -3.67 14.62
N ASN A 105 1.38 -3.91 15.16
CA ASN A 105 0.89 -5.26 15.35
C ASN A 105 0.56 -5.94 14.00
N ALA A 106 -0.04 -5.23 13.07
CA ALA A 106 -0.32 -5.74 11.72
C ALA A 106 0.96 -6.21 11.02
N ALA A 107 2.04 -5.43 11.08
CA ALA A 107 3.32 -5.78 10.47
C ALA A 107 3.96 -7.04 11.09
N LYS A 108 3.92 -7.15 12.43
CA LYS A 108 4.43 -8.32 13.14
C LYS A 108 3.61 -9.57 12.84
N CYS A 109 2.29 -9.49 12.91
CA CYS A 109 1.40 -10.64 12.77
C CYS A 109 1.27 -11.14 11.33
N LEU A 110 1.19 -10.25 10.34
CA LEU A 110 0.96 -10.63 8.94
C LEU A 110 2.27 -10.89 8.19
N TYR A 111 3.27 -10.03 8.40
CA TYR A 111 4.48 -10.01 7.58
C TYR A 111 5.76 -10.38 8.34
N LYS A 112 5.65 -10.71 9.65
CA LYS A 112 6.79 -11.00 10.54
C LYS A 112 7.86 -9.91 10.48
N MET A 113 7.42 -8.66 10.41
CA MET A 113 8.30 -7.51 10.28
C MET A 113 8.15 -6.58 11.48
N ASP A 114 9.26 -6.28 12.12
CA ASP A 114 9.32 -5.29 13.18
C ASP A 114 9.51 -3.89 12.59
N LEU A 115 8.59 -2.99 12.93
CA LEU A 115 8.61 -1.60 12.53
C LEU A 115 9.07 -0.70 13.67
N ASN A 116 9.79 0.36 13.32
CA ASN A 116 9.97 1.56 14.11
C ASN A 116 9.12 2.67 13.48
N ILE A 117 8.24 3.28 14.27
CA ILE A 117 7.32 4.32 13.82
C ILE A 117 7.59 5.58 14.62
N ASP A 118 8.05 6.62 13.95
CA ASP A 118 8.30 7.93 14.55
C ASP A 118 7.32 8.96 13.97
N VAL A 119 6.81 9.86 14.82
CA VAL A 119 5.95 10.95 14.36
C VAL A 119 6.83 12.11 13.91
N ILE A 120 6.73 12.50 12.63
CA ILE A 120 7.47 13.63 12.06
C ILE A 120 6.76 14.94 12.39
N SER A 121 5.45 14.99 12.12
CA SER A 121 4.66 16.20 12.30
C SER A 121 3.20 15.89 12.60
N ILE A 122 2.57 16.78 13.35
CA ILE A 122 1.14 16.81 13.63
C ILE A 122 0.68 18.22 13.25
N THR A 123 -0.17 18.32 12.24
CA THR A 123 -0.75 19.56 11.75
C THR A 123 -2.26 19.47 11.78
N SER A 124 -2.94 20.62 11.82
CA SER A 124 -4.39 20.69 11.64
C SER A 124 -4.67 21.39 10.33
N GLU A 125 -5.39 20.73 9.44
CA GLU A 125 -5.83 21.29 8.16
C GLU A 125 -7.30 21.66 8.25
N SER A 126 -7.65 22.83 7.71
CA SER A 126 -9.06 23.24 7.57
C SER A 126 -9.63 22.61 6.30
N VAL A 127 -10.72 21.84 6.45
CA VAL A 127 -11.47 21.33 5.31
C VAL A 127 -12.53 22.37 4.97
N SER A 128 -12.62 22.77 3.70
CA SER A 128 -13.50 23.86 3.25
C SER A 128 -14.98 23.46 3.13
N SER A 129 -15.29 22.16 3.16
CA SER A 129 -16.61 21.62 2.81
C SER A 129 -17.52 21.38 4.02
N ASP A 130 -16.94 21.06 5.17
CA ASP A 130 -17.59 20.99 6.47
C ASP A 130 -16.79 21.93 7.37
N ASN A 131 -17.40 22.69 8.27
CA ASN A 131 -16.74 23.55 9.27
C ASN A 131 -15.86 22.76 10.27
N GLY A 132 -15.03 21.85 9.79
CA GLY A 132 -14.33 20.81 10.51
C GLY A 132 -12.83 20.87 10.29
N PHE A 133 -12.10 20.80 11.39
CA PHE A 133 -10.66 20.63 11.41
C PHE A 133 -10.36 19.13 11.23
N ARG A 134 -9.42 18.79 10.33
CA ARG A 134 -8.82 17.45 10.26
C ARG A 134 -7.40 17.51 10.79
N GLU A 135 -7.08 16.61 11.71
CA GLU A 135 -5.71 16.34 12.13
C GLU A 135 -5.00 15.57 11.01
N HIS A 136 -3.85 16.08 10.59
CA HIS A 136 -2.94 15.42 9.67
C HIS A 136 -1.66 15.06 10.43
N VAL A 137 -1.35 13.77 10.49
CA VAL A 137 -0.13 13.26 11.13
C VAL A 137 0.73 12.58 10.10
N VAL A 138 2.01 12.93 10.06
CA VAL A 138 3.00 12.29 9.21
C VAL A 138 3.87 11.38 10.07
N PHE A 139 3.87 10.09 9.75
CA PHE A 139 4.69 9.07 10.38
C PHE A 139 5.85 8.70 9.46
N ASN A 140 7.05 8.59 10.03
CA ASN A 140 8.16 7.90 9.43
C ASN A 140 8.15 6.44 9.91
N ILE A 141 8.05 5.49 8.99
CA ILE A 141 8.01 4.07 9.32
C ILE A 141 9.21 3.39 8.67
N ILE A 142 10.08 2.81 9.51
CA ILE A 142 11.28 2.11 9.06
C ILE A 142 11.29 0.71 9.67
N ALA A 143 11.58 -0.32 8.86
CA ALA A 143 11.79 -1.67 9.37
C ALA A 143 13.04 -1.72 10.26
N LYS A 144 12.94 -2.30 11.47
CA LYS A 144 14.05 -2.34 12.44
C LYS A 144 15.32 -2.99 11.89
N ARG A 145 15.17 -4.03 11.05
CA ARG A 145 16.28 -4.68 10.34
C ARG A 145 17.14 -3.68 9.55
N ILE A 146 16.54 -2.60 9.04
CA ILE A 146 17.22 -1.54 8.29
C ILE A 146 17.93 -0.57 9.23
N LEU A 147 17.33 -0.21 10.36
CA LEU A 147 17.98 0.64 11.35
C LEU A 147 19.25 -0.03 11.88
N GLU A 148 19.20 -1.36 12.07
CA GLU A 148 20.37 -2.17 12.43
C GLU A 148 21.43 -2.22 11.32
N THR A 149 21.05 -2.10 10.04
CA THR A 149 22.01 -2.09 8.90
C THR A 149 22.43 -0.69 8.45
N MET A 150 21.78 0.39 8.91
CA MET A 150 22.21 1.78 8.63
C MET A 150 23.41 2.19 9.48
N ASP A 151 23.66 1.50 10.59
CA ASP A 151 24.89 1.61 11.38
C ASP A 151 26.04 0.75 10.81
N ASP A 152 25.73 -0.10 9.84
CA ASP A 152 26.71 -0.92 9.12
C ASP A 152 27.21 -0.21 7.84
N SER A 153 28.49 -0.43 7.55
CA SER A 153 29.16 0.01 6.32
C SER A 153 28.35 -0.35 5.05
N PRO A 154 28.45 0.45 3.97
CA PRO A 154 27.68 0.24 2.74
C PRO A 154 27.79 -1.21 2.21
N PRO A 155 26.70 -1.76 1.65
CA PRO A 155 26.63 -3.16 1.27
C PRO A 155 27.72 -3.49 0.24
N THR A 156 28.62 -4.38 0.62
CA THR A 156 29.71 -4.82 -0.26
C THR A 156 29.15 -5.85 -1.24
N PHE A 157 29.18 -5.55 -2.54
CA PHE A 157 28.77 -6.48 -3.58
C PHE A 157 29.93 -7.35 -4.02
N VAL A 158 29.73 -8.67 -4.05
CA VAL A 158 30.79 -9.64 -4.40
C VAL A 158 30.97 -9.75 -5.93
N ALA A 159 29.99 -9.32 -6.73
CA ALA A 159 30.09 -9.30 -8.19
C ALA A 159 29.25 -8.19 -8.85
N GLN A 160 29.89 -7.31 -9.64
CA GLN A 160 29.23 -6.30 -10.48
C GLN A 160 29.60 -6.49 -11.98
N THR A 161 29.07 -7.50 -12.67
CA THR A 161 29.45 -7.80 -14.09
C THR A 161 28.55 -7.17 -15.16
N LYS A 162 29.13 -6.46 -16.16
CA LYS A 162 28.46 -5.55 -17.13
C LYS A 162 27.24 -6.06 -17.93
N LYS A 163 26.84 -7.33 -17.86
CA LYS A 163 25.66 -7.86 -18.57
C LYS A 163 24.87 -8.86 -17.71
N HIS A 164 23.61 -8.48 -17.45
CA HIS A 164 22.43 -9.28 -17.06
C HIS A 164 22.53 -10.32 -15.92
N GLY A 165 21.69 -10.12 -14.89
CA GLY A 165 21.08 -11.17 -14.06
C GLY A 165 21.81 -11.55 -12.77
N GLU A 166 23.12 -11.76 -12.80
CA GLU A 166 23.91 -12.19 -11.62
C GLU A 166 24.34 -11.01 -10.71
N ARG A 167 23.91 -9.80 -11.06
CA ARG A 167 24.27 -8.56 -10.38
C ARG A 167 23.29 -8.25 -9.25
N GLN A 168 23.62 -8.74 -8.06
CA GLN A 168 23.64 -8.02 -6.78
C GLN A 168 23.81 -9.06 -5.67
N ILE A 169 24.85 -9.89 -5.78
CA ILE A 169 25.19 -10.81 -4.69
C ILE A 169 25.77 -9.96 -3.57
N LEU A 170 24.96 -9.71 -2.54
CA LEU A 170 25.43 -9.08 -1.31
C LEU A 170 26.41 -10.02 -0.62
N LYS A 171 27.47 -9.46 -0.05
CA LYS A 171 28.40 -10.19 0.78
C LYS A 171 27.69 -10.90 1.94
N ASP A 172 26.68 -10.26 2.53
CA ASP A 172 25.92 -10.82 3.65
C ASP A 172 25.11 -12.07 3.26
N ASP A 173 24.57 -12.12 2.04
CA ASP A 173 23.83 -13.28 1.54
C ASP A 173 24.79 -14.46 1.31
N VAL A 174 26.00 -14.19 0.80
CA VAL A 174 27.05 -15.20 0.64
C VAL A 174 27.53 -15.68 2.00
N ASP A 175 27.71 -14.77 2.95
CA ASP A 175 28.14 -15.09 4.31
C ASP A 175 27.07 -15.87 5.06
N ALA A 176 25.77 -15.61 4.82
CA ALA A 176 24.67 -16.39 5.40
C ALA A 176 24.66 -17.83 4.86
N VAL A 177 24.83 -18.02 3.55
CA VAL A 177 24.98 -19.36 2.96
C VAL A 177 26.23 -20.04 3.48
N ARG A 178 27.34 -19.30 3.66
CA ARG A 178 28.59 -19.82 4.21
C ARG A 178 28.41 -20.27 5.66
N ARG A 179 27.73 -19.49 6.51
CA ARG A 179 27.38 -19.89 7.89
C ARG A 179 26.58 -21.19 7.92
N LYS A 180 25.57 -21.34 7.06
CA LYS A 180 24.80 -22.59 6.94
C LYS A 180 25.66 -23.77 6.48
N LEU A 181 26.57 -23.56 5.53
CA LEU A 181 27.49 -24.61 5.08
C LEU A 181 28.47 -25.03 6.20
N GLU A 182 28.98 -24.08 6.98
CA GLU A 182 29.83 -24.37 8.16
C GLU A 182 29.07 -25.13 9.26
N GLN A 183 27.79 -24.81 9.46
CA GLN A 183 26.93 -25.55 10.38
C GLN A 183 26.75 -27.01 9.94
N ILE A 184 26.43 -27.25 8.66
CA ILE A 184 26.30 -28.60 8.08
C ILE A 184 27.62 -29.36 8.21
N LYS A 185 28.76 -28.69 7.97
CA LYS A 185 30.09 -29.28 8.13
C LYS A 185 30.36 -29.74 9.57
N ARG A 186 29.92 -28.96 10.57
CA ARG A 186 30.09 -29.30 11.99
C ARG A 186 29.18 -30.45 12.44
N GLU A 187 27.93 -30.48 11.97
CA GLU A 187 26.92 -31.45 12.43
C GLU A 187 27.02 -32.80 11.70
N LEU A 188 27.34 -32.80 10.41
CA LEU A 188 27.24 -33.98 9.53
C LEU A 188 28.57 -34.36 8.84
N GLY A 189 29.65 -33.61 9.10
CA GLY A 189 30.97 -33.84 8.49
C GLY A 189 31.13 -33.27 7.07
N GLU A 190 32.35 -33.32 6.53
CA GLU A 190 32.68 -32.72 5.23
C GLU A 190 32.00 -33.40 4.03
N GLU A 191 31.68 -34.68 4.13
CA GLU A 191 31.06 -35.44 3.04
C GLU A 191 29.60 -35.03 2.79
N ALA A 192 28.92 -34.48 3.80
CA ALA A 192 27.53 -34.04 3.73
C ALA A 192 27.35 -32.67 3.04
N LEU A 193 28.44 -31.98 2.68
CA LEU A 193 28.37 -30.65 2.07
C LEU A 193 27.77 -30.71 0.65
N PRO A 194 26.67 -29.99 0.36
CA PRO A 194 26.03 -30.02 -0.96
C PRO A 194 26.92 -29.46 -2.07
N VAL A 195 27.95 -28.67 -1.72
CA VAL A 195 28.93 -28.10 -2.66
C VAL A 195 30.08 -29.06 -3.02
N ASN A 196 30.25 -30.18 -2.31
CA ASN A 196 31.34 -31.14 -2.59
C ASN A 196 31.13 -31.95 -3.87
N LYS A 197 29.91 -31.95 -4.42
CA LYS A 197 29.61 -32.51 -5.74
C LYS A 197 30.33 -31.77 -6.88
N PHE A 198 30.79 -30.54 -6.65
CA PHE A 198 31.48 -29.72 -7.66
C PHE A 198 33.00 -29.80 -7.49
N ARG A 199 33.71 -30.18 -8.57
CA ARG A 199 35.17 -30.36 -8.53
C ARG A 199 35.97 -29.06 -8.58
N SER A 200 35.47 -28.00 -9.22
CA SER A 200 36.20 -26.73 -9.37
C SER A 200 35.72 -25.66 -8.39
N ALA A 201 36.65 -24.85 -7.88
CA ALA A 201 36.35 -23.71 -7.01
C ALA A 201 35.35 -22.74 -7.66
N ARG A 202 35.44 -22.55 -8.98
CA ARG A 202 34.51 -21.72 -9.76
C ARG A 202 33.09 -22.28 -9.78
N ALA A 203 32.93 -23.60 -9.89
CA ALA A 203 31.61 -24.25 -9.85
C ALA A 203 31.01 -24.22 -8.43
N LYS A 204 31.83 -24.44 -7.40
CA LYS A 204 31.43 -24.26 -5.99
C LYS A 204 30.92 -22.84 -5.72
N TRP A 205 31.66 -21.83 -6.19
CA TRP A 205 31.27 -20.42 -6.06
C TRP A 205 29.95 -20.11 -6.79
N LYS A 206 29.76 -20.60 -8.03
CA LYS A 206 28.49 -20.43 -8.76
C LYS A 206 27.29 -21.09 -8.06
N ALA A 207 27.49 -22.25 -7.45
CA ALA A 207 26.45 -22.91 -6.67
C ALA A 207 26.06 -22.09 -5.44
N ILE A 208 27.05 -21.57 -4.70
CA ILE A 208 26.82 -20.68 -3.54
C ILE A 208 26.11 -19.40 -3.97
N ALA A 209 26.55 -18.76 -5.05
CA ALA A 209 25.91 -17.58 -5.62
C ALA A 209 24.43 -17.81 -5.96
N LYS A 210 24.11 -18.96 -6.59
CA LYS A 210 22.74 -19.31 -6.96
C LYS A 210 21.87 -19.60 -5.74
N ILE A 211 22.41 -20.28 -4.72
CA ILE A 211 21.71 -20.55 -3.45
C ILE A 211 21.47 -19.23 -2.69
N SER A 212 22.46 -18.35 -2.66
CA SER A 212 22.38 -17.01 -2.06
C SER A 212 21.25 -16.20 -2.70
N LEU A 213 21.16 -16.20 -4.03
CA LEU A 213 20.07 -15.54 -4.75
C LEU A 213 18.68 -16.09 -4.39
N LEU A 214 18.55 -17.41 -4.23
CA LEU A 214 17.29 -18.08 -3.88
C LEU A 214 16.90 -17.91 -2.42
N SER A 215 17.86 -17.66 -1.53
CA SER A 215 17.62 -17.55 -0.09
C SER A 215 16.94 -16.23 0.34
N ARG A 216 16.90 -15.24 -0.54
CA ARG A 216 16.43 -13.87 -0.25
C ARG A 216 14.90 -13.69 -0.34
N GLY A 217 14.16 -14.75 -0.68
CA GLY A 217 12.73 -14.64 -1.02
C GLY A 217 12.54 -13.99 -2.41
N PHE A 218 11.29 -13.81 -2.84
CA PHE A 218 10.99 -13.18 -4.11
C PHE A 218 11.31 -11.68 -4.06
N VAL A 219 12.22 -11.22 -4.93
CA VAL A 219 12.45 -9.79 -5.18
C VAL A 219 12.04 -9.52 -6.62
N PRO A 220 11.01 -8.70 -6.85
CA PRO A 220 10.58 -8.36 -8.20
C PRO A 220 11.66 -7.54 -8.92
N ASN A 221 11.93 -7.89 -10.16
CA ASN A 221 12.79 -7.12 -11.05
C ASN A 221 11.91 -6.24 -11.94
N TYR A 222 12.02 -4.93 -11.78
CA TYR A 222 11.27 -3.95 -12.57
C TYR A 222 12.19 -3.34 -13.64
N PRO A 223 11.72 -3.20 -14.89
CA PRO A 223 12.47 -2.49 -15.91
C PRO A 223 12.53 -0.99 -15.60
N ASP A 224 13.67 -0.34 -15.91
CA ASP A 224 13.87 1.11 -15.70
C ASP A 224 12.87 1.97 -16.50
N ALA A 225 12.30 1.44 -17.59
CA ALA A 225 11.28 2.09 -18.39
C ALA A 225 10.25 1.08 -18.93
N ILE A 226 8.98 1.49 -18.95
CA ILE A 226 7.88 0.73 -19.54
C ILE A 226 7.57 1.30 -20.92
N SER A 227 7.81 0.53 -21.98
CA SER A 227 7.49 0.90 -23.36
C SER A 227 6.02 0.60 -23.70
N ILE A 228 5.06 1.25 -23.03
CA ILE A 228 3.64 1.15 -23.41
C ILE A 228 3.28 2.31 -24.35
N ASN A 229 2.86 1.97 -25.57
CA ASN A 229 2.32 2.97 -26.50
C ASN A 229 0.83 3.27 -26.16
N PRO A 230 0.28 4.44 -26.58
CA PRO A 230 -1.06 4.86 -26.21
C PRO A 230 -2.17 3.88 -26.61
N ARG A 231 -2.02 3.20 -27.76
CA ARG A 231 -3.00 2.20 -28.22
C ARG A 231 -3.04 1.01 -27.26
N MET A 232 -1.88 0.48 -26.89
CA MET A 232 -1.79 -0.61 -25.92
C MET A 232 -2.37 -0.18 -24.57
N PHE A 233 -2.12 1.04 -24.11
CA PHE A 233 -2.69 1.54 -22.85
C PHE A 233 -4.23 1.52 -22.87
N ILE A 234 -4.85 1.96 -23.98
CA ILE A 234 -6.31 2.01 -24.11
C ILE A 234 -6.95 0.61 -24.12
N GLU A 235 -6.24 -0.36 -24.69
CA GLU A 235 -6.68 -1.76 -24.76
C GLU A 235 -6.46 -2.50 -23.43
N VAL A 236 -5.33 -2.26 -22.74
CA VAL A 236 -4.96 -2.91 -21.47
C VAL A 236 -5.80 -2.41 -20.30
N PHE A 237 -6.17 -1.12 -20.27
CA PHE A 237 -7.01 -0.54 -19.22
C PHE A 237 -8.42 -0.24 -19.79
N PRO A 238 -9.32 -1.22 -19.91
CA PRO A 238 -10.60 -1.00 -20.59
C PRO A 238 -11.54 0.00 -19.91
N TYR A 239 -11.36 0.24 -18.60
CA TYR A 239 -12.19 1.13 -17.77
C TYR A 239 -11.35 2.25 -17.14
N HIS A 240 -10.73 3.10 -17.96
CA HIS A 240 -10.03 4.31 -17.50
C HIS A 240 -10.60 5.56 -18.17
N VAL A 241 -10.44 6.72 -17.54
CA VAL A 241 -10.74 8.03 -18.12
C VAL A 241 -9.62 9.00 -17.73
N ILE A 242 -9.09 9.73 -18.71
CA ILE A 242 -8.12 10.81 -18.50
C ILE A 242 -8.81 12.11 -18.88
N PHE A 243 -8.73 13.10 -18.00
CA PHE A 243 -9.36 14.41 -18.16
C PHE A 243 -8.47 15.49 -17.56
N ASP A 244 -8.68 16.73 -17.95
CA ASP A 244 -7.91 17.88 -17.45
C ASP A 244 -8.57 18.58 -16.25
N SER A 245 -7.93 19.64 -15.75
CA SER A 245 -8.43 20.44 -14.64
C SER A 245 -9.77 21.12 -14.89
N THR A 246 -10.18 21.24 -16.16
CA THR A 246 -11.46 21.81 -16.57
C THR A 246 -12.55 20.75 -16.76
N MET A 247 -12.27 19.49 -16.40
CA MET A 247 -13.16 18.34 -16.51
C MET A 247 -13.38 17.85 -17.95
N ASN A 248 -12.58 18.29 -18.91
CA ASN A 248 -12.65 17.82 -20.29
C ASN A 248 -11.96 16.47 -20.45
N VAL A 249 -12.65 15.50 -21.04
CA VAL A 249 -12.14 14.15 -21.27
C VAL A 249 -11.20 14.13 -22.48
N HIS A 250 -9.95 13.72 -22.25
CA HIS A 250 -8.92 13.57 -23.27
C HIS A 250 -8.78 12.12 -23.76
N GLN A 251 -8.98 11.15 -22.87
CA GLN A 251 -8.82 9.73 -23.17
C GLN A 251 -9.83 8.88 -22.38
N SER A 252 -10.27 7.78 -22.98
CA SER A 252 -11.07 6.77 -22.27
C SER A 252 -10.75 5.35 -22.75
N GLY A 253 -10.96 4.38 -21.87
CA GLY A 253 -10.73 2.96 -22.17
C GLY A 253 -11.72 2.38 -23.18
N ILE A 254 -11.31 1.32 -23.88
CA ILE A 254 -12.09 0.76 -24.99
C ILE A 254 -13.50 0.32 -24.57
N LYS A 255 -13.69 -0.17 -23.33
CA LYS A 255 -15.00 -0.58 -22.84
C LYS A 255 -15.89 0.61 -22.51
N ILE A 256 -15.34 1.69 -21.94
CA ILE A 256 -16.10 2.93 -21.72
C ILE A 256 -16.55 3.51 -23.06
N GLN A 257 -15.68 3.53 -24.08
CA GLN A 257 -16.04 3.99 -25.41
C GLN A 257 -17.14 3.15 -26.07
N GLN A 258 -17.13 1.82 -25.86
CA GLN A 258 -18.18 0.92 -26.35
C GLN A 258 -19.52 1.18 -25.63
N LEU A 259 -19.48 1.40 -24.32
CA LEU A 259 -20.68 1.66 -23.51
C LEU A 259 -21.27 3.04 -23.77
N MET A 260 -20.43 4.05 -23.98
CA MET A 260 -20.81 5.47 -24.12
C MET A 260 -20.15 6.09 -25.35
N PRO A 261 -20.63 5.78 -26.59
CA PRO A 261 -19.92 6.14 -27.82
C PRO A 261 -19.66 7.65 -28.01
N SER A 262 -20.49 8.50 -27.43
CA SER A 262 -20.38 9.97 -27.49
C SER A 262 -19.25 10.53 -26.63
N ILE A 263 -18.67 9.76 -25.70
CA ILE A 263 -17.52 10.19 -24.88
C ILE A 263 -16.25 10.42 -25.71
N ARG A 264 -16.21 9.88 -26.93
CA ARG A 264 -15.10 10.06 -27.89
C ARG A 264 -15.07 11.45 -28.53
N ASN A 265 -16.05 12.30 -28.22
CA ASN A 265 -16.07 13.68 -28.70
C ASN A 265 -14.97 14.51 -28.01
N ARG A 266 -14.31 15.41 -28.76
CA ARG A 266 -13.20 16.24 -28.26
C ARG A 266 -13.62 17.30 -27.22
N SER A 267 -14.92 17.51 -27.06
CA SER A 267 -15.50 18.45 -26.09
C SER A 267 -16.38 17.73 -25.04
N ALA A 268 -16.09 16.47 -24.74
CA ALA A 268 -16.82 15.71 -23.73
C ALA A 268 -16.45 16.20 -22.31
N ASP A 269 -17.42 16.78 -21.59
CA ASP A 269 -17.27 17.08 -20.16
C ASP A 269 -17.55 15.80 -19.35
N LEU A 270 -16.66 15.45 -18.42
CA LEU A 270 -16.78 14.26 -17.57
C LEU A 270 -18.14 14.19 -16.82
N LYS A 271 -18.68 15.33 -16.37
CA LYS A 271 -19.95 15.43 -15.62
C LYS A 271 -21.16 15.02 -16.45
N ASP A 272 -21.07 15.09 -17.78
CA ASP A 272 -22.12 14.66 -18.69
C ASP A 272 -22.28 13.14 -18.75
N PHE A 273 -21.24 12.40 -18.38
CA PHE A 273 -21.17 10.94 -18.50
C PHE A 273 -21.19 10.23 -17.15
N PHE A 274 -20.68 10.88 -16.09
CA PHE A 274 -20.50 10.25 -14.79
C PHE A 274 -21.20 11.04 -13.67
N LYS A 275 -21.63 10.30 -12.66
CA LYS A 275 -22.12 10.83 -11.38
C LYS A 275 -21.25 10.30 -10.25
N LEU A 276 -20.71 11.18 -9.42
CA LEU A 276 -19.97 10.78 -8.22
C LEU A 276 -20.94 10.14 -7.21
N LYS A 277 -20.65 8.92 -6.79
CA LYS A 277 -21.34 8.22 -5.70
C LYS A 277 -20.56 8.21 -4.41
N PHE A 278 -19.23 8.16 -4.55
CA PHE A 278 -18.32 8.16 -3.42
C PHE A 278 -17.04 8.90 -3.81
N PRO A 279 -16.55 9.83 -2.97
CA PRO A 279 -17.09 10.25 -1.66
C PRO A 279 -18.49 10.88 -1.73
N ARG A 280 -19.35 10.62 -0.73
CA ARG A 280 -20.73 11.14 -0.68
C ARG A 280 -20.71 12.64 -0.34
N PHE A 281 -21.77 13.34 -0.73
CA PHE A 281 -21.96 14.80 -0.49
C PHE A 281 -20.87 15.70 -1.09
N THR A 282 -20.14 15.17 -2.07
CA THR A 282 -19.10 15.90 -2.79
C THR A 282 -19.54 16.11 -4.23
N ASP A 283 -19.38 17.32 -4.74
CA ASP A 283 -19.58 17.59 -6.16
C ASP A 283 -18.43 17.04 -6.99
N LEU A 284 -18.76 16.50 -8.17
CA LEU A 284 -17.79 16.04 -9.15
C LEU A 284 -17.09 17.27 -9.78
N SER A 285 -16.04 17.76 -9.11
CA SER A 285 -15.20 18.88 -9.55
C SER A 285 -13.72 18.56 -9.36
N PHE A 286 -12.85 19.15 -10.19
CA PHE A 286 -11.42 18.90 -10.12
C PHE A 286 -10.80 19.29 -8.76
N GLU A 287 -11.26 20.40 -8.17
CA GLU A 287 -10.81 20.84 -6.84
C GLU A 287 -11.15 19.82 -5.76
N ASN A 288 -12.37 19.27 -5.79
CA ASN A 288 -12.76 18.23 -4.85
C ASN A 288 -12.00 16.92 -5.11
N MET A 289 -11.80 16.54 -6.37
CA MET A 289 -11.01 15.35 -6.70
C MET A 289 -9.59 15.43 -6.17
N LYS A 290 -8.94 16.58 -6.26
CA LYS A 290 -7.62 16.79 -5.64
C LYS A 290 -7.62 16.55 -4.13
N LYS A 291 -8.69 16.97 -3.43
CA LYS A 291 -8.84 16.76 -1.99
C LYS A 291 -9.04 15.27 -1.63
N PHE A 292 -9.60 14.50 -2.56
CA PHE A 292 -9.90 13.07 -2.40
C PHE A 292 -9.04 12.18 -3.31
N ILE A 293 -7.87 12.67 -3.76
CA ILE A 293 -7.02 11.94 -4.70
C ILE A 293 -6.60 10.58 -4.13
N MET A 294 -6.49 10.51 -2.80
CA MET A 294 -6.11 9.31 -2.06
C MET A 294 -7.29 8.41 -1.70
N THR A 295 -8.51 8.92 -1.79
CA THR A 295 -9.73 8.18 -1.48
C THR A 295 -10.21 7.43 -2.72
N PRO A 296 -10.64 6.16 -2.60
CA PRO A 296 -11.26 5.49 -3.74
C PRO A 296 -12.49 6.26 -4.18
N ILE A 297 -12.74 6.27 -5.48
CA ILE A 297 -13.94 6.86 -6.07
C ILE A 297 -14.87 5.79 -6.59
N ILE A 298 -16.16 6.11 -6.55
CA ILE A 298 -17.17 5.35 -7.27
C ILE A 298 -17.90 6.32 -8.19
N LEU A 299 -17.77 6.09 -9.48
CA LEU A 299 -18.46 6.83 -10.53
C LEU A 299 -19.57 5.94 -11.10
N GLU A 300 -20.82 6.38 -10.98
CA GLU A 300 -21.94 5.79 -11.71
C GLU A 300 -21.99 6.36 -13.13
N LEU A 301 -22.13 5.51 -14.13
CA LEU A 301 -22.34 5.95 -15.50
C LEU A 301 -23.79 6.38 -15.71
N ARG A 302 -23.95 7.52 -16.38
CA ARG A 302 -25.26 8.08 -16.74
C ARG A 302 -25.93 7.25 -17.84
N ARG A 303 -27.08 6.65 -17.52
CA ARG A 303 -27.82 5.77 -18.44
C ARG A 303 -28.23 6.48 -19.73
N GLU A 304 -28.55 7.77 -19.64
CA GLU A 304 -28.94 8.61 -20.79
C GLU A 304 -27.83 8.74 -21.86
N ARG A 305 -26.57 8.49 -21.49
CA ARG A 305 -25.42 8.52 -22.40
C ARG A 305 -24.95 7.13 -22.83
N MET A 306 -25.57 6.05 -22.35
CA MET A 306 -25.21 4.67 -22.67
C MET A 306 -25.82 4.21 -24.00
N SER A 307 -25.21 3.18 -24.61
CA SER A 307 -25.76 2.51 -25.79
C SER A 307 -27.15 1.89 -25.48
N LYS A 308 -28.01 1.82 -26.49
CA LYS A 308 -29.39 1.30 -26.35
C LYS A 308 -29.45 -0.14 -25.82
N GLU A 309 -28.39 -0.91 -26.04
CA GLU A 309 -28.24 -2.29 -25.55
C GLU A 309 -28.13 -2.37 -24.02
N TRP A 310 -27.69 -1.29 -23.37
CA TRP A 310 -27.49 -1.21 -21.92
C TRP A 310 -28.64 -0.58 -21.15
N THR A 311 -29.64 -0.01 -21.83
CA THR A 311 -30.76 0.70 -21.17
C THR A 311 -31.58 -0.20 -20.25
N ARG A 312 -31.58 -1.53 -20.48
CA ARG A 312 -32.31 -2.53 -19.66
C ARG A 312 -31.48 -3.17 -18.54
N ARG A 313 -30.21 -2.81 -18.39
CA ARG A 313 -29.28 -3.40 -17.42
C ARG A 313 -29.19 -2.56 -16.13
N PRO A 314 -28.74 -3.15 -15.01
CA PRO A 314 -28.45 -2.40 -13.79
C PRO A 314 -27.41 -1.29 -14.05
N PRO A 315 -27.41 -0.23 -13.23
CA PRO A 315 -26.49 0.88 -13.41
C PRO A 315 -25.05 0.39 -13.23
N LEU A 316 -24.17 0.78 -14.17
CA LEU A 316 -22.77 0.40 -14.11
C LEU A 316 -22.00 1.41 -13.26
N MET A 317 -21.24 0.90 -12.30
CA MET A 317 -20.37 1.70 -11.45
C MET A 317 -18.92 1.35 -11.72
N ILE A 318 -18.08 2.37 -11.87
CA ILE A 318 -16.63 2.21 -11.97
C ILE A 318 -16.06 2.63 -10.62
N LYS A 319 -15.41 1.67 -9.95
CA LYS A 319 -14.59 1.92 -8.76
C LYS A 319 -13.15 2.12 -9.19
N GLY A 320 -12.52 3.19 -8.72
CA GLY A 320 -11.15 3.53 -9.08
C GLY A 320 -10.46 4.38 -8.04
N LYS A 321 -9.25 4.83 -8.35
CA LYS A 321 -8.51 5.89 -7.65
C LYS A 321 -8.08 6.92 -8.68
N TYR A 322 -8.03 8.20 -8.29
CA TYR A 322 -7.37 9.20 -9.11
C TYR A 322 -5.85 8.96 -9.05
N ARG A 323 -5.17 9.28 -10.14
CA ARG A 323 -3.71 9.32 -10.23
C ARG A 323 -3.30 10.65 -10.82
#